data_AF-U5W8G8-F1
#
_entry.id   AF-U5W8G8-F1
#
_cell.length_a   1.000
_cell.length_b   1.000
_cell.length_c   1.000
_cell.angle_alpha   90.00
_cell.angle_beta   90.00
_cell.angle_gamma   90.00
#
_symmetry.space_group_name_H-M   'P 1'
#
loop_
_entity.id
_entity.type
_entity.pdbx_description
1 polymer ?
#
loop_
_entity_poly.entity_id
_entity_poly.type
_entity_poly.pdbx_seq_one_letter_code
_entity_poly.pdbx_strand_id
1 'polypeptide(L)'
;MFPISTTPSPSGSDRLRFLGLPKFAGFIAIVSAVIGLLAYIGDVQERWQPDDVAAAPASPVQSRSATPSASPSTAAPGPSPATKPKQRNGAFQLTAQPLDARTVEVAVTPPTGLAAGRDYWFFVEIDWRDGNTDYYPREKLTGATQTLVIDIPPDATQQADRTGRVYALTTDQSREAAVRLQRQRTSKEDDFFADAPGATASQATGLPFGP
;
A
#
# COMPACT_ATOMS: atom_id res chain seq x y z
N MET A 1 1.04 66.82 -39.75
CA MET A 1 0.81 65.67 -40.66
C MET A 1 0.88 64.43 -39.78
N PHE A 2 -0.27 63.83 -39.47
CA PHE A 2 -0.38 62.71 -38.50
C PHE A 2 -0.61 61.41 -39.27
N PRO A 3 0.11 60.31 -39.00
CA PRO A 3 -0.20 59.02 -39.59
C PRO A 3 -1.42 58.40 -38.91
N ILE A 4 -2.34 57.92 -39.74
CA ILE A 4 -3.63 57.32 -39.41
C ILE A 4 -3.43 55.81 -39.25
N SER A 5 -3.86 55.24 -38.13
CA SER A 5 -3.89 53.79 -37.90
C SER A 5 -4.84 53.10 -38.89
N THR A 6 -4.39 52.01 -39.51
CA THR A 6 -5.24 51.13 -40.32
C THR A 6 -5.32 49.75 -39.65
N THR A 7 -6.50 49.43 -39.15
CA THR A 7 -6.89 48.11 -38.64
C THR A 7 -7.42 47.26 -39.80
N PRO A 8 -6.97 46.00 -40.00
CA PRO A 8 -7.64 45.10 -40.92
C PRO A 8 -8.86 44.43 -40.25
N SER A 9 -10.01 44.53 -40.94
CA SER A 9 -11.26 43.83 -40.63
C SER A 9 -11.25 42.41 -41.23
N PRO A 10 -12.02 41.44 -40.68
CA PRO A 10 -11.84 40.02 -40.91
C PRO A 10 -12.49 39.56 -42.22
N SER A 11 -11.74 38.83 -43.05
CA SER A 11 -12.28 38.11 -44.20
C SER A 11 -12.76 36.74 -43.73
N GLY A 12 -14.08 36.51 -43.84
CA GLY A 12 -14.69 35.22 -43.58
C GLY A 12 -14.83 34.43 -44.86
N SER A 13 -14.28 33.21 -44.87
CA SER A 13 -14.78 32.05 -45.60
C SER A 13 -13.84 30.86 -45.41
N ASP A 14 -14.00 30.12 -44.30
CA ASP A 14 -13.56 28.72 -44.24
C ASP A 14 -14.47 27.95 -43.26
N ARG A 15 -15.65 27.63 -43.77
CA ARG A 15 -16.52 26.62 -43.17
C ARG A 15 -16.13 25.26 -43.74
N LEU A 16 -15.91 24.32 -42.81
CA LEU A 16 -15.99 22.87 -43.00
C LEU A 16 -14.82 22.20 -43.71
N ARG A 17 -13.74 21.90 -42.96
CA ARG A 17 -12.99 20.65 -43.13
C ARG A 17 -12.73 19.98 -41.78
N PHE A 18 -13.57 18.97 -41.53
CA PHE A 18 -13.31 17.70 -40.85
C PHE A 18 -12.38 17.69 -39.62
N LEU A 19 -13.02 17.41 -38.48
CA LEU A 19 -12.45 16.82 -37.28
C LEU A 19 -11.57 15.60 -37.62
N GLY A 20 -10.26 15.80 -37.67
CA GLY A 20 -9.28 14.72 -37.62
C GLY A 20 -9.10 14.25 -36.19
N LEU A 21 -9.90 13.26 -35.76
CA LEU A 21 -9.70 12.49 -34.53
C LEU A 21 -8.66 11.38 -34.78
N PRO A 22 -7.47 11.36 -34.14
CA PRO A 22 -6.64 10.17 -34.04
C PRO A 22 -6.96 9.48 -32.71
N LYS A 23 -8.17 8.90 -32.56
CA LYS A 23 -8.55 8.22 -31.31
C LYS A 23 -9.14 6.82 -31.44
N PHE A 24 -9.07 6.19 -32.61
CA PHE A 24 -9.64 4.83 -32.78
C PHE A 24 -8.65 3.71 -33.10
N ALA A 25 -7.37 3.99 -33.37
CA ALA A 25 -6.38 2.92 -33.62
C ALA A 25 -5.84 2.24 -32.35
N GLY A 26 -5.85 2.93 -31.19
CA GLY A 26 -5.28 2.40 -29.95
C GLY A 26 -6.16 1.36 -29.23
N PHE A 27 -7.45 1.28 -29.54
CA PHE A 27 -8.38 0.46 -28.76
C PHE A 27 -8.36 -1.02 -29.15
N ILE A 28 -8.07 -1.33 -30.42
CA ILE A 28 -8.06 -2.72 -30.92
C ILE A 28 -6.80 -3.48 -30.44
N ALA A 29 -5.65 -2.80 -30.31
CA ALA A 29 -4.42 -3.44 -29.81
C ALA A 29 -4.49 -3.84 -28.33
N ILE A 30 -5.24 -3.10 -27.52
CA ILE A 30 -5.37 -3.37 -26.06
C ILE A 30 -6.26 -4.59 -25.82
N VAL A 31 -7.35 -4.76 -26.58
CA VAL A 31 -8.26 -5.90 -26.40
C VAL A 31 -7.59 -7.22 -26.79
N SER A 32 -6.75 -7.24 -27.82
CA SER A 32 -6.00 -8.45 -28.23
C SER A 32 -4.95 -8.87 -27.20
N ALA A 33 -4.28 -7.91 -26.54
CA ALA A 33 -3.30 -8.20 -25.48
C ALA A 33 -3.96 -8.80 -24.22
N VAL A 34 -5.16 -8.36 -23.86
CA VAL A 34 -5.91 -8.88 -22.70
C VAL A 34 -6.40 -10.31 -22.94
N ILE A 35 -6.86 -10.64 -24.16
CA ILE A 35 -7.30 -12.01 -24.47
C ILE A 35 -6.10 -12.98 -24.52
N GLY A 36 -4.95 -12.55 -25.06
CA GLY A 36 -3.73 -13.36 -25.04
C GLY A 36 -3.20 -13.65 -23.63
N LEU A 37 -3.29 -12.67 -22.72
CA LEU A 37 -2.86 -12.83 -21.33
C LEU A 37 -3.75 -13.80 -20.54
N LEU A 38 -5.07 -13.81 -20.80
CA LEU A 38 -6.00 -14.74 -20.13
C LEU A 38 -5.82 -16.19 -20.60
N ALA A 39 -5.47 -16.42 -21.87
CA ALA A 39 -5.17 -17.77 -22.36
C ALA A 39 -3.85 -18.33 -21.77
N TYR A 40 -2.86 -17.48 -21.52
CA TYR A 40 -1.59 -17.90 -20.91
C TYR A 40 -1.71 -18.25 -19.41
N ILE A 41 -2.61 -17.59 -18.67
CA ILE A 41 -2.83 -17.87 -17.24
C ILE A 41 -3.55 -19.22 -17.03
N GLY A 42 -4.38 -19.66 -17.97
CA GLY A 42 -5.06 -20.96 -17.91
C GLY A 42 -4.11 -22.16 -18.03
N ASP A 43 -3.11 -22.08 -18.91
CA ASP A 43 -2.21 -23.20 -19.23
C ASP A 43 -1.20 -23.52 -18.09
N VAL A 44 -0.94 -22.55 -17.20
CA VAL A 44 0.02 -22.72 -16.09
C VAL A 44 -0.60 -23.41 -14.86
N GLN A 45 -1.94 -23.44 -14.73
CA GLN A 45 -2.60 -24.06 -13.56
C GLN A 45 -2.73 -25.59 -13.64
N GLU A 46 -2.63 -26.22 -14.81
CA GLU A 46 -2.81 -27.68 -14.93
C GLU A 46 -1.57 -28.51 -14.52
N ARG A 47 -0.42 -27.89 -14.20
CA ARG A 47 0.83 -28.60 -13.91
C ARG A 47 1.13 -28.91 -12.45
N TRP A 48 0.20 -28.66 -11.54
CA TRP A 48 0.40 -28.96 -10.11
C TRP A 48 -0.70 -29.86 -9.54
N GLN A 49 -0.63 -31.15 -9.86
CA GLN A 49 -1.18 -32.21 -9.03
C GLN A 49 -0.03 -32.87 -8.26
N PRO A 50 -0.03 -32.86 -6.91
CA PRO A 50 0.82 -33.75 -6.14
C PRO A 50 0.16 -35.13 -6.06
N ASP A 51 0.77 -36.12 -6.72
CA ASP A 51 0.51 -37.54 -6.55
C ASP A 51 0.90 -38.04 -5.14
N ASP A 52 0.20 -39.10 -4.75
CA ASP A 52 0.24 -39.86 -3.50
C ASP A 52 1.63 -40.16 -2.91
N VAL A 53 1.71 -40.10 -1.57
CA VAL A 53 2.58 -41.01 -0.80
C VAL A 53 1.82 -41.62 0.37
N ALA A 54 1.66 -42.93 0.27
CA ALA A 54 0.92 -43.79 1.17
C ALA A 54 1.63 -44.09 2.52
N ALA A 55 0.76 -44.30 3.51
CA ALA A 55 0.84 -44.95 4.82
C ALA A 55 2.03 -45.86 5.20
N ALA A 56 2.38 -45.87 6.51
CA ALA A 56 2.13 -46.96 7.49
C ALA A 56 3.02 -46.80 8.78
N PRO A 57 2.91 -47.64 9.84
CA PRO A 57 1.78 -47.87 10.76
C PRO A 57 2.15 -47.74 12.28
N ALA A 58 1.14 -47.91 13.16
CA ALA A 58 1.11 -47.74 14.62
C ALA A 58 1.84 -48.80 15.49
N SER A 59 2.27 -48.52 16.75
CA SER A 59 1.62 -48.85 18.07
C SER A 59 2.72 -49.18 19.14
N PRO A 60 2.50 -49.43 20.47
CA PRO A 60 1.34 -49.28 21.38
C PRO A 60 1.60 -48.67 22.82
N VAL A 61 0.51 -48.21 23.46
CA VAL A 61 0.01 -48.36 24.87
C VAL A 61 0.97 -48.52 26.08
N GLN A 62 0.82 -47.68 27.13
CA GLN A 62 0.47 -48.11 28.50
C GLN A 62 0.07 -46.96 29.47
N SER A 63 -0.98 -47.25 30.25
CA SER A 63 -1.76 -46.40 31.15
C SER A 63 -1.13 -46.17 32.53
N ARG A 64 -1.58 -45.14 33.26
CA ARG A 64 -1.94 -45.20 34.70
C ARG A 64 -2.71 -43.96 35.18
N SER A 65 -3.73 -44.23 35.98
CA SER A 65 -4.72 -43.33 36.59
C SER A 65 -4.19 -42.56 37.81
N ALA A 66 -4.72 -41.35 38.06
CA ALA A 66 -5.17 -40.87 39.39
C ALA A 66 -5.78 -39.44 39.31
N THR A 67 -7.03 -39.30 39.75
CA THR A 67 -7.78 -38.07 40.08
C THR A 67 -7.43 -37.57 41.50
N PRO A 68 -7.96 -36.44 42.04
CA PRO A 68 -8.34 -35.12 41.49
C PRO A 68 -7.69 -33.95 42.30
N SER A 69 -8.13 -32.70 42.06
CA SER A 69 -7.97 -31.47 42.88
C SER A 69 -6.82 -30.52 42.54
N ALA A 70 -7.13 -29.47 41.79
CA ALA A 70 -7.25 -28.09 42.31
C ALA A 70 -7.53 -27.13 41.14
N SER A 71 -8.69 -26.47 41.14
CA SER A 71 -8.93 -25.30 40.30
C SER A 71 -8.45 -24.05 41.04
N PRO A 72 -7.46 -23.32 40.51
CA PRO A 72 -7.45 -21.88 40.58
C PRO A 72 -7.94 -21.33 39.24
N SER A 73 -9.07 -20.60 39.28
CA SER A 73 -9.52 -19.77 38.16
C SER A 73 -8.39 -18.86 37.71
N THR A 74 -7.77 -19.19 36.58
CA THR A 74 -6.90 -18.25 35.87
C THR A 74 -7.85 -17.41 35.03
N ALA A 75 -8.02 -16.15 35.42
CA ALA A 75 -8.79 -15.19 34.65
C ALA A 75 -8.30 -15.20 33.20
N ALA A 76 -9.23 -15.33 32.26
CA ALA A 76 -8.94 -15.21 30.85
C ALA A 76 -8.20 -13.89 30.61
N PRO A 77 -7.11 -13.86 29.80
CA PRO A 77 -6.52 -12.61 29.36
C PRO A 77 -7.59 -11.87 28.55
N GLY A 78 -8.21 -10.88 29.18
CA GLY A 78 -9.08 -9.94 28.48
C GLY A 78 -8.28 -9.28 27.35
N PRO A 79 -8.91 -8.97 26.21
CA PRO A 79 -8.24 -8.26 25.13
C PRO A 79 -7.64 -6.98 25.72
N SER A 80 -6.31 -6.86 25.63
CA SER A 80 -5.62 -5.64 26.03
C SER A 80 -6.28 -4.47 25.28
N PRO A 81 -6.77 -3.43 25.97
CA PRO A 81 -7.33 -2.28 25.29
C PRO A 81 -6.22 -1.68 24.42
N ALA A 82 -6.48 -1.65 23.11
CA ALA A 82 -5.63 -0.96 22.15
C ALA A 82 -5.40 0.46 22.69
N THR A 83 -4.18 0.74 23.12
CA THR A 83 -3.79 2.04 23.62
C THR A 83 -3.81 2.98 22.43
N LYS A 84 -4.89 3.76 22.28
CA LYS A 84 -4.97 4.83 21.29
C LYS A 84 -3.73 5.71 21.46
N PRO A 85 -2.87 5.86 20.43
CA PRO A 85 -1.68 6.69 20.53
C PRO A 85 -2.07 8.12 20.90
N LYS A 86 -1.39 8.69 21.89
CA LYS A 86 -1.62 10.07 22.35
C LYS A 86 -1.34 11.02 21.18
N GLN A 87 -2.39 11.66 20.69
CA GLN A 87 -2.39 12.53 19.51
C GLN A 87 -1.45 13.72 19.72
N ARG A 88 -0.47 13.90 18.83
CA ARG A 88 0.33 15.13 18.77
C ARG A 88 -0.49 16.17 18.02
N ASN A 89 -0.84 17.29 18.66
CA ASN A 89 -1.51 18.41 17.98
C ASN A 89 -0.70 18.84 16.74
N GLY A 90 -1.38 18.99 15.60
CA GLY A 90 -0.75 19.36 14.32
C GLY A 90 -0.15 18.21 13.50
N ALA A 91 -0.40 16.96 13.87
CA ALA A 91 0.03 15.77 13.10
C ALA A 91 -1.14 15.14 12.31
N PHE A 92 -0.80 14.38 11.27
CA PHE A 92 -1.77 13.50 10.60
C PHE A 92 -2.32 12.48 11.58
N GLN A 93 -3.63 12.26 11.52
CA GLN A 93 -4.30 11.20 12.26
C GLN A 93 -4.45 9.99 11.35
N LEU A 94 -4.11 8.83 11.89
CA LEU A 94 -4.16 7.56 11.19
C LEU A 94 -5.02 6.59 11.98
N THR A 95 -5.86 5.85 11.26
CA THR A 95 -6.55 4.67 11.79
C THR A 95 -6.47 3.57 10.74
N ALA A 96 -6.05 2.39 11.17
CA ALA A 96 -5.88 1.23 10.31
C ALA A 96 -6.83 0.11 10.73
N GLN A 97 -7.39 -0.58 9.75
CA GLN A 97 -8.23 -1.75 9.96
C GLN A 97 -7.88 -2.85 8.95
N PRO A 98 -7.89 -4.13 9.36
CA PRO A 98 -7.64 -5.23 8.44
C PRO A 98 -8.76 -5.27 7.39
N LEU A 99 -8.38 -5.44 6.13
CA LEU A 99 -9.32 -5.73 5.05
C LEU A 99 -9.24 -7.22 4.68
N ASP A 100 -8.03 -7.78 4.62
CA ASP A 100 -7.78 -9.23 4.54
C ASP A 100 -6.44 -9.62 5.24
N ALA A 101 -5.90 -10.80 4.93
CA ALA A 101 -4.65 -11.31 5.51
C ALA A 101 -3.39 -10.51 5.12
N ARG A 102 -3.41 -9.78 4.00
CA ARG A 102 -2.28 -9.00 3.46
C ARG A 102 -2.64 -7.57 3.05
N THR A 103 -3.90 -7.16 3.21
CA THR A 103 -4.35 -5.81 2.91
C THR A 103 -4.95 -5.14 4.15
N VAL A 104 -4.60 -3.86 4.32
CA VAL A 104 -5.12 -3.00 5.37
C VAL A 104 -5.68 -1.75 4.75
N GLU A 105 -6.83 -1.33 5.27
CA GLU A 105 -7.39 -0.03 4.98
C GLU A 105 -6.88 0.98 6.02
N VAL A 106 -6.29 2.08 5.54
CA VAL A 106 -5.78 3.17 6.38
C VAL A 106 -6.55 4.44 6.06
N ALA A 107 -7.33 4.93 7.02
CA ALA A 107 -7.91 6.26 6.93
C ALA A 107 -6.90 7.29 7.43
N VAL A 108 -6.69 8.32 6.63
CA VAL A 108 -5.71 9.40 6.83
C VAL A 108 -6.45 10.72 6.92
N THR A 109 -6.34 11.40 8.06
CA THR A 109 -6.90 12.75 8.26
C THR A 109 -5.76 13.75 8.42
N PRO A 110 -5.63 14.74 7.53
CA PRO A 110 -4.60 15.75 7.62
C PRO A 110 -4.86 16.72 8.79
N PRO A 111 -3.81 17.31 9.39
CA PRO A 111 -3.98 18.41 10.32
C PRO A 111 -4.43 19.69 9.59
N THR A 112 -4.96 20.65 10.34
CA THR A 112 -5.19 22.01 9.82
C THR A 112 -3.86 22.71 9.55
N GLY A 113 -3.59 23.05 8.30
CA GLY A 113 -2.36 23.74 7.88
C GLY A 113 -1.20 22.77 7.69
N LEU A 114 -0.86 22.51 6.43
CA LEU A 114 0.32 21.73 6.06
C LEU A 114 1.52 22.66 5.84
N ALA A 115 2.72 22.17 6.15
CA ALA A 115 3.94 22.93 5.94
C ALA A 115 4.15 23.14 4.44
N ALA A 116 4.33 24.40 4.04
CA ALA A 116 4.61 24.75 2.66
C ALA A 116 5.95 24.12 2.19
N GLY A 117 6.00 23.72 0.91
CA GLY A 117 7.20 23.13 0.32
C GLY A 117 7.51 21.70 0.80
N ARG A 118 6.55 21.04 1.45
CA ARG A 118 6.67 19.63 1.86
C ARG A 118 5.65 18.78 1.12
N ASP A 119 6.10 17.61 0.71
CA ASP A 119 5.24 16.54 0.22
C ASP A 119 5.01 15.53 1.33
N TYR A 120 3.77 15.12 1.53
CA TYR A 120 3.42 14.16 2.57
C TYR A 120 3.20 12.79 1.97
N TRP A 121 3.78 11.77 2.59
CA TRP A 121 3.73 10.41 2.08
C TRP A 121 3.42 9.44 3.20
N PHE A 122 2.57 8.46 2.92
CA PHE A 122 2.35 7.32 3.80
C PHE A 122 3.37 6.22 3.50
N PHE A 123 4.01 5.74 4.56
CA PHE A 123 4.98 4.66 4.55
C PHE A 123 4.52 3.52 5.44
N VAL A 124 4.90 2.31 5.05
CA VAL A 124 4.91 1.13 5.93
C VAL A 124 6.32 0.97 6.47
N GLU A 125 6.44 0.91 7.79
CA GLU A 125 7.67 0.58 8.52
C GLU A 125 7.59 -0.89 8.91
N ILE A 126 8.62 -1.66 8.56
CA ILE A 126 8.77 -3.06 8.96
C ILE A 126 9.95 -3.15 9.93
N ASP A 127 9.65 -3.43 11.19
CA ASP A 127 10.66 -3.64 12.22
C ASP A 127 11.04 -5.12 12.27
N TRP A 128 12.26 -5.39 11.83
CA TRP A 128 12.82 -6.73 11.76
C TRP A 128 13.41 -7.12 13.13
N ARG A 129 13.34 -8.41 13.45
CA ARG A 129 13.82 -8.92 14.75
C ARG A 129 15.33 -8.75 14.99
N ASP A 130 16.09 -8.40 13.96
CA ASP A 130 17.52 -8.06 14.04
C ASP A 130 17.77 -6.60 14.40
N GLY A 131 16.71 -5.79 14.58
CA GLY A 131 16.76 -4.39 14.98
C GLY A 131 16.87 -3.41 13.80
N ASN A 132 16.71 -3.89 12.57
CA ASN A 132 16.66 -3.03 11.39
C ASN A 132 15.21 -2.63 11.07
N THR A 133 15.01 -1.45 10.50
CA THR A 133 13.68 -1.01 10.04
C THR A 133 13.75 -0.59 8.59
N ASP A 134 12.94 -1.22 7.75
CA ASP A 134 12.80 -0.84 6.35
C ASP A 134 11.54 0.01 6.12
N TYR A 135 11.69 1.02 5.28
CA TYR A 135 10.65 2.02 5.02
C TYR A 135 10.14 1.90 3.58
N TYR A 136 8.91 1.41 3.43
CA TYR A 136 8.27 1.19 2.13
C TYR A 136 7.33 2.35 1.79
N PRO A 137 7.62 3.17 0.76
CA PRO A 137 6.68 4.18 0.30
C PRO A 137 5.43 3.50 -0.27
N ARG A 138 4.25 4.04 0.03
CA ARG A 138 2.98 3.51 -0.47
C ARG A 138 2.17 4.49 -1.29
N GLU A 139 1.99 5.70 -0.76
CA GLU A 139 1.13 6.67 -1.44
C GLU A 139 1.52 8.10 -1.07
N LYS A 140 1.47 9.00 -2.06
CA LYS A 140 1.58 10.43 -1.85
C LYS A 140 0.23 10.98 -1.40
N LEU A 141 0.22 11.74 -0.31
CA LEU A 141 -0.99 12.33 0.24
C LEU A 141 -1.32 13.65 -0.44
N THR A 142 -2.61 13.91 -0.60
CA THR A 142 -3.14 15.09 -1.29
C THR A 142 -3.40 16.27 -0.34
N GLY A 143 -3.28 16.04 0.96
CA GLY A 143 -3.63 17.02 2.00
C GLY A 143 -5.13 17.15 2.27
N ALA A 144 -5.94 16.28 1.68
CA ALA A 144 -7.33 16.04 2.07
C ALA A 144 -7.45 14.74 2.88
N THR A 145 -8.58 14.55 3.57
CA THR A 145 -8.91 13.26 4.17
C THR A 145 -9.04 12.21 3.07
N GLN A 146 -8.36 11.08 3.23
CA GLN A 146 -8.33 10.01 2.24
C GLN A 146 -8.22 8.64 2.90
N THR A 147 -8.72 7.62 2.22
CA THR A 147 -8.59 6.22 2.61
C THR A 147 -7.65 5.52 1.65
N LEU A 148 -6.70 4.76 2.18
CA LEU A 148 -5.69 4.02 1.44
C LEU A 148 -5.93 2.52 1.62
N VAL A 149 -5.86 1.74 0.55
CA VAL A 149 -5.76 0.28 0.63
C VAL A 149 -4.30 -0.09 0.41
N ILE A 150 -3.69 -0.70 1.40
CA ILE A 150 -2.26 -0.96 1.46
C ILE A 150 -2.01 -2.46 1.45
N ASP A 151 -1.34 -2.95 0.42
CA ASP A 151 -0.79 -4.30 0.37
C ASP A 151 0.51 -4.36 1.18
N ILE A 152 0.75 -5.45 1.92
CA ILE A 152 2.06 -5.71 2.55
C ILE A 152 3.03 -6.28 1.51
N PRO A 153 4.32 -5.88 1.54
CA PRO A 153 5.36 -6.58 0.80
C PRO A 153 5.40 -8.10 1.13
N PRO A 154 5.69 -8.99 0.17
CA PRO A 154 5.64 -10.43 0.38
C PRO A 154 6.77 -10.99 1.27
N ASP A 155 7.90 -10.27 1.33
CA ASP A 155 9.09 -10.48 2.16
C ASP A 155 8.86 -10.12 3.65
N ALA A 156 7.85 -9.30 3.94
CA ALA A 156 7.41 -9.01 5.29
C ALA A 156 6.90 -10.28 6.00
N THR A 157 7.77 -10.94 6.76
CA THR A 157 7.34 -12.11 7.55
C THR A 157 6.24 -11.70 8.53
N GLN A 158 5.29 -12.60 8.81
CA GLN A 158 4.20 -12.35 9.77
C GLN A 158 4.70 -12.03 11.20
N GLN A 159 5.99 -12.25 11.45
CA GLN A 159 6.67 -12.13 12.73
C GLN A 159 7.29 -10.75 12.98
N ALA A 160 7.33 -9.88 11.96
CA ALA A 160 7.81 -8.51 12.06
C ALA A 160 6.69 -7.57 12.52
N ASP A 161 7.05 -6.62 13.40
CA ASP A 161 6.15 -5.56 13.81
C ASP A 161 6.00 -4.56 12.66
N ARG A 162 4.76 -4.17 12.39
CA ARG A 162 4.42 -3.37 11.21
C ARG A 162 3.65 -2.15 11.63
N THR A 163 4.15 -0.99 11.24
CA THR A 163 3.49 0.28 11.51
C THR A 163 3.35 1.12 10.25
N GLY A 164 2.34 1.97 10.25
CA GLY A 164 2.12 2.97 9.21
C GLY A 164 2.44 4.35 9.76
N ARG A 165 3.12 5.17 8.96
CA ARG A 165 3.42 6.55 9.35
C ARG A 165 3.43 7.49 8.15
N VAL A 166 3.06 8.75 8.40
CA VAL A 166 3.22 9.84 7.45
C VAL A 166 4.55 10.54 7.68
N TYR A 167 5.29 10.75 6.59
CA TYR A 167 6.52 11.53 6.56
C TYR A 167 6.33 12.79 5.73
N ALA A 168 6.94 13.89 6.20
CA ALA A 168 7.09 15.13 5.44
C ALA A 168 8.43 15.10 4.70
N LEU A 169 8.35 14.99 3.39
CA LEU A 169 9.50 14.87 2.48
C LEU A 169 9.80 16.21 1.81
N THR A 170 11.07 16.42 1.47
CA THR A 170 11.48 17.40 0.46
C THR A 170 11.05 16.95 -0.94
N THR A 171 11.11 17.85 -1.93
CA THR A 171 10.79 17.53 -3.32
C THR A 171 11.63 16.39 -3.88
N ASP A 172 12.93 16.34 -3.58
CA ASP A 172 13.81 15.29 -4.09
C ASP A 172 13.52 13.94 -3.43
N GLN A 173 13.33 13.91 -2.10
CA GLN A 173 12.91 12.70 -1.38
C GLN A 173 11.55 12.18 -1.87
N SER A 174 10.62 13.08 -2.17
CA SER A 174 9.31 12.74 -2.73
C SER A 174 9.41 12.14 -4.14
N ARG A 175 10.30 12.68 -4.99
CA ARG A 175 10.58 12.10 -6.30
C ARG A 175 11.19 10.70 -6.17
N GLU A 176 12.12 10.52 -5.23
CA GLU A 176 12.72 9.22 -4.97
C GLU A 176 11.68 8.20 -4.48
N ALA A 177 10.82 8.57 -3.54
CA ALA A 177 9.72 7.73 -3.06
C ALA A 177 8.80 7.28 -4.21
N ALA A 178 8.47 8.19 -5.13
CA ALA A 178 7.66 7.87 -6.30
C ALA A 178 8.34 6.87 -7.24
N VAL A 179 9.65 7.03 -7.49
CA VAL A 179 10.43 6.09 -8.31
C VAL A 179 10.48 4.71 -7.67
N ARG A 180 10.72 4.63 -6.35
CA ARG A 180 10.77 3.37 -5.61
C ARG A 180 9.42 2.65 -5.63
N LEU A 181 8.34 3.36 -5.33
CA LEU A 181 6.98 2.82 -5.43
C LEU A 181 6.68 2.27 -6.83
N GLN A 182 7.10 2.99 -7.89
CA GLN A 182 6.91 2.54 -9.26
C GLN A 182 7.71 1.26 -9.57
N ARG A 183 8.94 1.14 -9.05
CA ARG A 183 9.75 -0.08 -9.20
C ARG A 183 9.12 -1.26 -8.47
N GLN A 184 8.70 -1.09 -7.20
CA GLN A 184 7.97 -2.14 -6.46
C GLN A 184 6.74 -2.66 -7.24
N ARG A 185 5.97 -1.75 -7.86
CA ARG A 185 4.80 -2.11 -8.68
C ARG A 185 5.14 -2.86 -9.98
N THR A 186 6.34 -2.65 -10.53
CA THR A 186 6.73 -3.18 -11.85
C THR A 186 7.64 -4.40 -11.78
N SER A 187 8.65 -4.41 -10.92
CA SER A 187 9.60 -5.53 -10.77
C SER A 187 9.22 -6.50 -9.66
N LYS A 188 8.31 -6.14 -8.75
CA LYS A 188 8.03 -6.88 -7.50
C LYS A 188 9.28 -7.11 -6.64
N GLU A 189 10.31 -6.29 -6.81
CA GLU A 189 11.51 -6.31 -5.99
C GLU A 189 11.34 -5.39 -4.77
N ASP A 190 12.03 -5.75 -3.69
CA ASP A 190 12.05 -5.01 -2.45
C ASP A 190 12.89 -3.74 -2.63
N ASP A 191 12.22 -2.59 -2.64
CA ASP A 191 12.86 -1.30 -2.89
C ASP A 191 12.43 -0.28 -1.84
N PHE A 192 13.14 -0.28 -0.73
CA PHE A 192 12.85 0.49 0.47
C PHE A 192 13.94 1.53 0.76
N PHE A 193 13.62 2.48 1.63
CA PHE A 193 14.66 3.28 2.29
C PHE A 193 15.18 2.50 3.50
N ALA A 194 16.49 2.45 3.68
CA ALA A 194 17.14 1.84 4.84
C ALA A 194 17.10 2.76 6.08
N ASP A 195 16.84 4.04 5.87
CA ASP A 195 16.70 5.06 6.90
C ASP A 195 15.37 5.80 6.74
N ALA A 196 14.91 6.43 7.83
CA ALA A 196 13.71 7.25 7.81
C ALA A 196 13.82 8.33 6.71
N PRO A 197 12.87 8.37 5.75
CA PRO A 197 13.02 9.17 4.53
C PRO A 197 12.84 10.68 4.76
N GLY A 198 12.41 11.10 5.95
CA GLY A 198 12.19 12.51 6.28
C GLY A 198 11.69 12.73 7.70
N ALA A 199 11.11 13.90 7.95
CA ALA A 199 10.57 14.25 9.26
C ALA A 199 9.23 13.54 9.49
N THR A 200 9.02 13.01 10.70
CA THR A 200 7.76 12.36 11.06
C THR A 200 6.63 13.38 11.15
N ALA A 201 5.54 13.11 10.42
CA ALA A 201 4.35 13.96 10.35
C ALA A 201 3.10 13.30 10.98
N SER A 202 3.23 12.05 11.44
CA SER A 202 2.22 11.34 12.25
C SER A 202 2.87 10.54 13.38
N GLN A 203 2.05 10.12 14.35
CA GLN A 203 2.37 8.97 15.18
C GLN A 203 2.34 7.69 14.33
N ALA A 204 3.07 6.66 14.74
CA ALA A 204 2.92 5.33 14.14
C ALA A 204 1.53 4.81 14.49
N THR A 205 0.86 4.23 13.51
CA THR A 205 -0.30 3.37 13.73
C THR A 205 0.14 1.93 13.55
N GLY A 206 -0.23 1.03 14.45
CA GLY A 206 -0.11 -0.40 14.17
C GLY A 206 -0.93 -0.73 12.93
N LEU A 207 -0.41 -1.61 12.07
CA LEU A 207 -1.13 -2.13 10.92
C LEU A 207 -1.62 -3.54 11.26
N PRO A 208 -2.88 -3.69 11.68
CA PRO A 208 -3.45 -4.98 12.05
C PRO A 208 -3.72 -5.79 10.78
N PHE A 209 -3.07 -6.93 10.62
CA PHE A 209 -3.36 -7.87 9.54
C PHE A 209 -4.09 -9.09 10.07
N GLY A 210 -4.96 -9.68 9.25
CA GLY A 210 -5.61 -10.95 9.58
C GLY A 210 -4.59 -12.08 9.78
N PRO A 211 -4.91 -13.08 10.63
CA PRO A 211 -4.09 -14.28 10.80
C PRO A 211 -3.89 -15.06 9.49
#